data_AF-A0AB39ZZC5-F1
#
_entry.id   AF-A0AB39ZZC5-F1
#
_cell.length_a   1.000
_cell.length_b   1.000
_cell.length_c   1.000
_cell.angle_alpha   90.00
_cell.angle_beta   90.00
_cell.angle_gamma   90.00
#
_symmetry.space_group_name_H-M   'P 1'
#
loop_
_entity.id
_entity.type
_entity.pdbx_description
1 polymer ?
#
loop_
_entity_poly.entity_id
_entity_poly.type
_entity_poly.pdbx_seq_one_letter_code
_entity_poly.pdbx_strand_id
1 'polypeptide(L)'
;MQNDKDESHRHMGITCSGCLRQNFPGRRFHCLSCLEEFNLCNGCYALDVTTKEHKFDHAMHCILTPASLALFYTQEELGAGKYPMLIRCPYCKINNFNLEEFERHLEELHPSADPDLLSCYKLNV
;
A
#
# COMPACT_ATOMS: atom_id res chain seq x y z
N MET A 1 22.80 18.37 -3.49
CA MET A 1 22.36 18.90 -2.17
C MET A 1 20.90 19.34 -2.13
N GLN A 2 20.36 20.08 -3.11
CA GLN A 2 18.91 20.38 -3.18
C GLN A 2 18.10 19.24 -3.82
N ASN A 3 18.64 18.60 -4.87
CA ASN A 3 17.99 17.48 -5.57
C ASN A 3 17.83 16.23 -4.69
N ASP A 4 18.87 15.87 -3.92
CA ASP A 4 18.85 14.64 -3.11
C ASP A 4 17.74 14.65 -2.05
N LYS A 5 17.39 15.83 -1.52
CA LYS A 5 16.27 15.97 -0.58
C LYS A 5 14.92 15.77 -1.27
N ASP A 6 14.70 16.34 -2.46
CA ASP A 6 13.42 16.16 -3.18
C ASP A 6 13.18 14.71 -3.59
N GLU A 7 14.24 13.96 -3.96
CA GLU A 7 14.12 12.54 -4.30
C GLU A 7 13.68 11.68 -3.12
N SER A 8 14.16 11.99 -1.91
CA SER A 8 13.78 11.23 -0.69
C SER A 8 12.28 11.31 -0.34
N HIS A 9 11.57 12.32 -0.86
CA HIS A 9 10.14 12.54 -0.65
C HIS A 9 9.26 11.92 -1.74
N ARG A 10 9.85 11.20 -2.71
CA ARG A 10 9.16 10.69 -3.89
C ARG A 10 9.49 9.22 -4.15
N HIS A 11 8.59 8.55 -4.85
CA HIS A 11 8.85 7.21 -5.37
C HIS A 11 9.47 7.29 -6.76
N MET A 12 10.79 7.41 -6.81
CA MET A 12 11.55 7.56 -8.05
C MET A 12 11.45 6.29 -8.94
N GLY A 13 11.26 6.48 -10.24
CA GLY A 13 11.11 5.41 -11.22
C GLY A 13 9.72 4.76 -11.24
N ILE A 14 8.80 5.19 -10.37
CA ILE A 14 7.45 4.62 -10.28
C ILE A 14 6.44 5.51 -10.99
N THR A 15 5.59 4.88 -11.79
CA THR A 15 4.45 5.52 -12.47
C THR A 15 3.15 5.07 -11.82
N CYS A 16 2.24 6.01 -11.54
CA CYS A 16 0.91 5.66 -11.08
C CYS A 16 0.08 5.09 -12.24
N SER A 17 -0.42 3.86 -12.11
CA SER A 17 -1.26 3.18 -13.10
C SER A 17 -2.63 3.85 -13.32
N GLY A 18 -3.09 4.66 -12.35
CA GLY A 18 -4.36 5.38 -12.45
C GLY A 18 -4.28 6.72 -13.19
N CYS A 19 -3.32 7.58 -12.83
CA CYS A 19 -3.21 8.94 -13.39
C CYS A 19 -1.94 9.18 -14.23
N LEU A 20 -1.11 8.16 -14.43
CA LEU A 20 0.15 8.19 -15.18
C LEU A 20 1.22 9.16 -14.63
N ARG A 21 0.99 9.76 -13.45
CA ARG A 21 1.97 10.61 -12.79
C ARG A 21 3.19 9.79 -12.38
N GLN A 22 4.36 10.26 -12.79
CA GLN A 22 5.66 9.69 -12.42
C GLN A 22 6.23 10.37 -11.16
N ASN A 23 7.09 9.66 -10.43
CA ASN A 23 7.90 10.20 -9.32
C ASN A 23 7.05 10.98 -8.30
N PHE A 24 5.90 10.38 -7.93
CA PHE A 24 4.91 11.05 -7.09
C PHE A 24 5.34 11.02 -5.61
N PRO A 25 4.99 12.08 -4.85
CA PRO A 25 5.22 12.12 -3.40
C PRO A 25 4.10 11.39 -2.65
N GLY A 26 4.25 11.28 -1.33
CA GLY A 26 3.26 10.66 -0.46
C GLY A 26 3.42 9.15 -0.39
N ARG A 27 2.32 8.41 -0.31
CA ARG A 27 2.32 6.94 -0.24
C ARG A 27 2.19 6.32 -1.63
N ARG A 28 2.90 5.22 -1.86
CA ARG A 28 2.71 4.31 -3.00
C ARG A 28 1.88 3.11 -2.53
N PHE A 29 0.87 2.76 -3.30
CA PHE A 29 0.06 1.57 -3.06
C PHE A 29 0.32 0.58 -4.19
N HIS A 30 1.08 -0.46 -3.91
CA HIS A 30 1.39 -1.52 -4.87
C HIS A 30 0.37 -2.66 -4.72
N CYS A 31 -0.24 -3.08 -5.83
CA CYS A 31 -1.16 -4.21 -5.82
C CYS A 31 -0.41 -5.53 -5.73
N LEU A 32 -0.79 -6.38 -4.77
CA LEU A 32 -0.21 -7.70 -4.56
C LEU A 32 -0.90 -8.79 -5.40
N SER A 33 -2.11 -8.52 -5.87
CA SER A 33 -2.94 -9.49 -6.61
C SER A 33 -2.88 -9.34 -8.14
N CYS A 34 -2.41 -8.21 -8.67
CA CYS A 34 -2.29 -8.02 -10.11
C CYS A 34 -1.04 -8.73 -10.64
N LEU A 35 -1.14 -9.30 -11.85
CA LEU A 35 -0.01 -9.97 -12.50
C LEU A 35 1.07 -8.99 -12.95
N GLU A 36 0.64 -7.85 -13.49
CA GLU A 36 1.52 -6.76 -13.91
C GLU A 36 1.72 -5.76 -12.76
N GLU A 37 2.84 -5.03 -12.77
CA GLU A 37 3.11 -4.01 -11.77
C GLU A 37 2.03 -2.91 -11.76
N PHE A 38 1.15 -2.96 -10.77
CA PHE A 38 0.09 -1.98 -10.60
C PHE A 38 0.36 -1.12 -9.36
N ASN A 39 0.51 0.19 -9.56
CA ASN A 39 0.89 1.14 -8.53
C ASN A 39 -0.05 2.33 -8.52
N LEU A 40 -0.63 2.66 -7.38
CA LEU A 40 -1.45 3.85 -7.21
C LEU A 40 -0.73 4.88 -6.33
N CYS A 41 -0.82 6.15 -6.71
CA CYS A 41 -0.49 7.25 -5.82
C CYS A 41 -1.62 7.45 -4.79
N ASN A 42 -1.35 8.23 -3.74
CA ASN A 42 -2.31 8.50 -2.67
C ASN A 42 -3.68 8.98 -3.18
N GLY A 43 -3.71 9.84 -4.20
CA GLY A 43 -4.95 10.33 -4.79
C GLY A 43 -5.76 9.24 -5.52
N CYS A 44 -5.11 8.44 -6.36
CA CYS A 44 -5.80 7.37 -7.09
C CYS A 44 -6.26 6.24 -6.16
N TYR A 45 -5.49 5.95 -5.11
CA TYR A 45 -5.88 4.97 -4.10
C TYR A 45 -7.09 5.44 -3.29
N ALA A 46 -7.14 6.72 -2.91
CA ALA A 46 -8.28 7.31 -2.21
C ALA A 46 -9.56 7.35 -3.06
N LEU A 47 -9.41 7.44 -4.39
CA LEU A 47 -10.52 7.39 -5.35
C LEU A 47 -10.92 5.96 -5.73
N ASP A 48 -10.30 4.92 -5.14
CA ASP A 48 -10.55 3.51 -5.44
C ASP A 48 -10.51 3.20 -6.95
N VAL A 49 -9.48 3.71 -7.65
CA VAL A 49 -9.30 3.49 -9.09
C VAL A 49 -9.18 1.99 -9.39
N THR A 50 -10.06 1.47 -10.24
CA THR A 50 -10.07 0.07 -10.72
C THR A 50 -9.87 -0.03 -12.22
N THR A 51 -9.44 -1.21 -12.70
CA THR A 51 -9.39 -1.55 -14.12
C THR A 51 -10.05 -2.92 -14.38
N LYS A 52 -9.91 -3.46 -15.60
CA LYS A 52 -10.36 -4.82 -15.88
C LYS A 52 -9.55 -5.86 -15.08
N GLU A 53 -8.26 -5.62 -14.89
CA GLU A 53 -7.32 -6.51 -14.20
C GLU A 53 -7.14 -6.15 -12.72
N HIS A 54 -7.38 -4.90 -12.32
CA HIS A 54 -7.29 -4.46 -10.92
C HIS A 54 -8.68 -4.24 -10.32
N LYS A 55 -9.08 -5.08 -9.35
CA LYS A 55 -10.37 -4.98 -8.65
C LYS A 55 -10.25 -4.19 -7.34
N PHE A 56 -11.40 -3.69 -6.87
CA PHE A 56 -11.47 -2.81 -5.71
C PHE A 56 -11.03 -3.49 -4.39
N ASP A 57 -11.07 -4.82 -4.36
CA ASP A 57 -10.77 -5.71 -3.24
C ASP A 57 -9.45 -6.45 -3.40
N HIS A 58 -8.60 -6.07 -4.36
CA HIS A 58 -7.23 -6.56 -4.41
C HIS A 58 -6.44 -6.10 -3.18
N ALA A 59 -5.56 -6.97 -2.68
CA ALA A 59 -4.66 -6.63 -1.60
C ALA A 59 -3.64 -5.57 -2.07
N MET A 60 -3.50 -4.49 -1.29
CA MET A 60 -2.60 -3.38 -1.60
C MET A 60 -1.57 -3.21 -0.49
N HIS A 61 -0.29 -3.21 -0.87
CA HIS A 61 0.82 -2.90 0.02
C HIS A 61 1.12 -1.40 0.01
N CYS A 62 1.04 -0.78 1.19
CA CYS A 62 1.35 0.63 1.38
C CYS A 62 2.86 0.81 1.62
N ILE A 63 3.54 1.43 0.66
CA ILE A 63 4.97 1.73 0.69
C ILE A 63 5.15 3.22 0.98
N LEU A 64 5.91 3.52 2.03
CA LEU A 64 6.26 4.89 2.43
C LEU A 64 7.50 5.38 1.67
N THR A 65 7.62 6.69 1.48
CA THR A 65 8.86 7.30 0.95
C THR A 65 9.99 7.19 1.96
N PRO A 66 11.27 7.21 1.52
CA PRO A 66 12.42 7.21 2.43
C PRO A 66 12.34 8.29 3.52
N ALA A 67 11.95 9.51 3.14
CA ALA A 67 11.75 10.60 4.09
C ALA A 67 10.62 10.33 5.09
N SER A 68 9.53 9.66 4.68
CA SER A 68 8.44 9.30 5.59
C SER A 68 8.86 8.18 6.54
N LEU A 69 9.58 7.17 6.06
CA LEU A 69 10.11 6.10 6.92
C LEU A 69 11.00 6.66 8.03
N ALA A 70 11.90 7.58 7.68
CA ALA A 70 12.81 8.21 8.63
C ALA A 70 12.12 9.06 9.73
N LEU A 71 10.83 9.40 9.57
CA LEU A 71 10.06 10.10 10.60
C LEU A 71 9.44 9.15 11.63
N PHE A 72 9.18 7.91 11.26
CA PHE A 72 8.40 6.97 12.07
C PHE A 72 9.23 5.78 12.59
N TYR A 73 10.39 5.49 11.98
CA TYR A 73 11.21 4.33 12.29
C TYR A 73 12.68 4.70 12.42
N THR A 74 13.37 4.07 13.37
CA THR A 74 14.83 4.18 13.45
C THR A 74 15.51 3.30 12.40
N GLN A 75 16.78 3.58 12.10
CA GLN A 75 17.53 2.75 11.15
C GLN A 75 17.69 1.31 11.64
N GLU A 76 17.79 1.10 12.96
CA GLU A 76 17.86 -0.23 13.55
C GLU A 76 16.55 -1.01 13.34
N GLU A 77 15.38 -0.36 13.46
CA GLU A 77 14.08 -1.01 13.23
C GLU A 77 13.89 -1.41 11.77
N LEU A 78 14.24 -0.51 10.84
CA LEU A 78 14.21 -0.79 9.41
C LEU A 78 15.22 -1.88 9.01
N GLY A 79 16.42 -1.87 9.62
CA GLY A 79 17.44 -2.89 9.44
C GLY A 79 17.04 -4.26 9.99
N ALA A 80 16.19 -4.30 11.01
CA ALA A 80 15.56 -5.50 11.54
C ALA A 80 14.33 -5.95 10.72
N GLY A 81 14.01 -5.28 9.61
CA GLY A 81 12.89 -5.63 8.73
C GLY A 81 11.51 -5.23 9.28
N LYS A 82 11.44 -4.37 10.30
CA LYS A 82 10.17 -3.89 10.84
C LYS A 82 9.58 -2.80 9.95
N TYR A 83 8.96 -3.20 8.84
CA TYR A 83 8.15 -2.31 8.03
C TYR A 83 6.69 -2.41 8.46
N PRO A 84 6.00 -1.28 8.73
CA PRO A 84 4.61 -1.33 9.12
C PRO A 84 3.75 -1.80 7.94
N MET A 85 2.93 -2.82 8.19
CA MET A 85 1.77 -3.05 7.35
C MET A 85 0.67 -2.09 7.75
N LEU A 86 0.27 -1.24 6.81
CA LEU A 86 -0.84 -0.31 6.97
C LEU A 86 -1.96 -0.72 6.01
N ILE A 87 -2.76 -1.69 6.43
CA ILE A 87 -3.84 -2.23 5.62
C ILE A 87 -5.07 -1.32 5.75
N ARG A 88 -5.70 -1.03 4.61
CA ARG A 88 -7.03 -0.41 4.53
C ARG A 88 -8.00 -1.45 4.03
N CYS A 89 -9.12 -1.62 4.73
CA CYS A 89 -10.18 -2.52 4.32
C CYS A 89 -10.83 -2.01 3.02
N PRO A 90 -10.86 -2.79 1.93
CA PRO A 90 -11.49 -2.35 0.69
C PRO A 90 -13.01 -2.25 0.78
N TYR A 91 -13.64 -2.91 1.74
CA TYR A 91 -15.10 -2.94 1.91
C TYR A 91 -15.63 -1.72 2.69
N CYS A 92 -15.05 -1.41 3.85
CA CYS A 92 -15.53 -0.33 4.73
C CYS A 92 -14.58 0.89 4.82
N LYS A 93 -13.41 0.81 4.17
CA LYS A 93 -12.41 1.89 4.06
C LYS A 93 -11.75 2.33 5.37
N ILE A 94 -12.00 1.62 6.48
CA ILE A 94 -11.21 1.75 7.72
C ILE A 94 -9.76 1.37 7.41
N ASN A 95 -8.82 2.07 8.02
CA ASN A 95 -7.40 2.05 7.65
C ASN A 95 -6.48 1.89 8.85
N ASN A 96 -5.20 1.63 8.54
CA ASN A 96 -4.10 1.43 9.49
C ASN A 96 -4.21 0.15 10.34
N PHE A 97 -4.79 -0.90 9.79
CA PHE A 97 -4.72 -2.22 10.41
C PHE A 97 -3.34 -2.85 10.18
N ASN A 98 -2.82 -3.55 11.19
CA ASN A 98 -1.87 -4.63 10.94
C ASN A 98 -2.60 -5.89 10.44
N LEU A 99 -1.86 -6.96 10.09
CA LEU A 99 -2.47 -8.17 9.51
C LEU A 99 -3.40 -8.90 10.48
N GLU A 100 -3.02 -9.02 11.76
CA GLU A 100 -3.84 -9.69 12.77
C GLU A 100 -5.15 -8.92 13.03
N GLU A 101 -5.06 -7.59 13.15
CA GLU A 101 -6.23 -6.74 13.29
C GLU A 101 -7.14 -6.81 12.05
N PHE A 102 -6.55 -6.86 10.86
CA PHE A 102 -7.30 -6.94 9.61
C PHE A 102 -8.01 -8.27 9.45
N GLU A 103 -7.37 -9.38 9.83
CA GLU A 103 -7.98 -10.71 9.83
C GLU A 103 -9.23 -10.74 10.73
N ARG A 104 -9.09 -10.32 11.99
CA ARG A 104 -10.23 -10.22 12.91
C ARG A 104 -11.33 -9.28 12.38
N HIS A 105 -10.95 -8.14 11.80
CA HIS A 105 -11.89 -7.19 11.20
C HIS A 105 -12.72 -7.84 10.07
N LEU A 106 -12.09 -8.63 9.20
CA LEU A 106 -12.80 -9.32 8.12
C LEU A 106 -13.76 -10.38 8.67
N GLU A 107 -13.33 -11.17 9.66
CA GLU A 107 -14.18 -12.20 10.28
C GLU A 107 -15.44 -11.61 10.91
N GLU A 108 -15.31 -10.48 11.62
CA GLU A 108 -16.41 -9.86 12.36
C GLU A 108 -17.36 -9.06 11.48
N LEU A 109 -16.84 -8.31 10.50
CA LEU A 109 -17.60 -7.31 9.75
C LEU A 109 -17.82 -7.65 8.27
N HIS A 110 -17.01 -8.54 7.70
CA HIS A 110 -17.06 -8.92 6.30
C HIS A 110 -16.89 -10.44 6.10
N PRO A 111 -17.77 -11.28 6.70
CA PRO A 111 -17.64 -12.74 6.65
C PRO A 111 -17.79 -13.34 5.24
N SER A 112 -18.25 -12.55 4.26
CA SER A 112 -18.35 -12.93 2.85
C SER A 112 -17.31 -12.24 1.97
N ALA A 113 -16.27 -11.64 2.56
CA ALA A 113 -15.15 -11.09 1.81
C ALA A 113 -14.46 -12.18 0.98
N ASP A 114 -13.89 -11.79 -0.16
CA ASP A 114 -13.08 -12.68 -0.98
C ASP A 114 -11.92 -13.28 -0.15
N PRO A 115 -11.83 -14.62 0.00
CA PRO A 115 -10.75 -15.25 0.76
C PRO A 115 -9.36 -15.00 0.16
N ASP A 116 -9.26 -14.68 -1.13
CA ASP A 116 -7.99 -14.39 -1.79
C ASP A 116 -7.39 -13.07 -1.28
N LEU A 117 -8.20 -12.13 -0.79
CA LEU A 117 -7.71 -10.86 -0.22
C LEU A 117 -6.81 -11.10 1.00
N LEU A 118 -7.30 -11.84 2.00
CA LEU A 118 -6.52 -12.13 3.20
C LEU A 118 -5.34 -13.04 2.88
N SER A 119 -5.55 -14.02 1.99
CA SER A 119 -4.49 -14.94 1.54
C SER A 119 -3.35 -14.20 0.85
N CYS A 120 -3.66 -13.22 -0.01
CA CYS A 120 -2.65 -12.37 -0.65
C CYS A 120 -1.81 -11.62 0.37
N TYR A 121 -2.43 -11.05 1.41
CA TYR A 121 -1.65 -10.42 2.48
C TYR A 121 -0.77 -11.45 3.19
N LYS A 122 -1.29 -12.60 3.62
CA LYS A 122 -0.51 -13.62 4.36
C LYS A 122 0.70 -14.18 3.58
N LEU A 123 0.64 -14.21 2.25
CA LEU A 123 1.73 -14.74 1.41
C LEU A 123 2.84 -13.74 1.09
N ASN A 124 2.59 -12.43 1.29
CA ASN A 124 3.48 -11.35 0.89
C ASN A 124 4.07 -10.58 2.07
N VAL A 125 4.05 -11.18 3.27
CA VAL A 125 4.46 -10.58 4.55
C VAL A 125 5.44 -11.50 5.25
#